data_AF-A0A2D5IHX9-F1
#
_entry.id   AF-A0A2D5IHX9-F1
#
_cell.length_a   1.000
_cell.length_b   1.000
_cell.length_c   1.000
_cell.angle_alpha   90.00
_cell.angle_beta   90.00
_cell.angle_gamma   90.00
#
_symmetry.space_group_name_H-M   'P 1'
#
loop_
_entity.id
_entity.type
_entity.pdbx_description
1 polymer ?
#
loop_
_entity_poly.entity_id
_entity_poly.type
_entity_poly.pdbx_seq_one_letter_code
_entity_poly.pdbx_strand_id
1 'polypeptide(L)'
;MEAFFKPPPEVLAFIAFKKYIYLQTLLLLSAFRCLIDSRSEAQLALASLLLTAMGLFALFGLGFFEIYSGPLRQFSLWWSRFADGAGMMLAASLPLALSAIRLHRRYRWVDGLHAVLLIILIALWAMIM
;
A
#
# COMPACT_ATOMS: atom_id res chain seq x y z
N MET A 1 -15.34 -11.31 -30.74
CA MET A 1 -14.51 -12.15 -29.86
C MET A 1 -13.45 -11.36 -29.09
N GLU A 2 -13.04 -10.15 -29.52
CA GLU A 2 -12.01 -9.37 -28.83
C GLU A 2 -12.42 -8.82 -27.45
N ALA A 3 -13.69 -8.50 -27.23
CA ALA A 3 -14.19 -7.99 -25.95
C ALA A 3 -14.06 -9.01 -24.79
N PHE A 4 -13.93 -10.31 -25.10
CA PHE A 4 -13.82 -11.38 -24.09
C PHE A 4 -12.40 -11.51 -23.50
N PHE A 5 -11.38 -11.02 -24.20
CA PHE A 5 -9.98 -11.07 -23.77
C PHE A 5 -9.46 -9.74 -23.21
N LYS A 6 -10.25 -8.66 -23.34
CA LYS A 6 -9.86 -7.35 -22.79
C LYS A 6 -10.30 -7.30 -21.33
N PRO A 7 -9.35 -7.17 -20.38
CA PRO A 7 -9.72 -7.03 -18.98
C PRO A 7 -10.59 -5.77 -18.80
N PRO A 8 -11.56 -5.81 -17.87
CA PRO A 8 -12.38 -4.65 -17.54
C PRO A 8 -11.48 -3.46 -17.17
N PRO A 9 -11.85 -2.22 -17.55
CA PRO A 9 -11.03 -1.04 -17.29
C PRO A 9 -10.78 -0.83 -15.79
N GLU A 10 -11.69 -1.25 -14.91
CA GLU A 10 -11.58 -1.17 -13.46
C GLU A 10 -10.43 -2.03 -12.94
N VAL A 11 -10.26 -3.24 -13.49
CA VAL A 11 -9.17 -4.14 -13.13
C VAL A 11 -7.82 -3.56 -13.53
N LEU A 12 -7.74 -2.96 -14.72
CA LEU A 12 -6.53 -2.26 -15.17
C LEU A 12 -6.20 -1.06 -14.29
N ALA A 13 -7.22 -0.26 -13.94
CA ALA A 13 -7.08 0.89 -13.05
C ALA A 13 -6.60 0.45 -11.67
N PHE A 14 -7.19 -0.60 -11.10
CA PHE A 14 -6.77 -1.16 -9.82
C PHE A 14 -5.32 -1.66 -9.86
N ILE A 15 -4.93 -2.43 -10.88
CA ILE A 15 -3.54 -2.91 -11.03
C ILE A 15 -2.56 -1.75 -11.13
N ALA A 16 -2.86 -0.73 -11.93
CA ALA A 16 -1.99 0.43 -12.11
C ALA A 16 -1.88 1.23 -10.81
N PHE A 17 -3.01 1.53 -10.17
CA PHE A 17 -3.07 2.29 -8.93
C PHE A 17 -2.30 1.59 -7.80
N LYS A 18 -2.57 0.31 -7.60
CA LYS A 18 -1.97 -0.49 -6.53
C LYS A 18 -0.46 -0.66 -6.70
N LYS A 19 0.00 -0.85 -7.95
CA LYS A 19 1.41 -1.13 -8.26
C LYS A 19 2.29 0.12 -8.33
N TYR A 20 1.77 1.23 -8.84
CA TYR A 20 2.60 2.40 -9.19
C TYR A 20 2.28 3.67 -8.39
N ILE A 21 1.10 3.77 -7.78
CA ILE A 21 0.68 4.99 -7.08
C ILE A 21 0.61 4.74 -5.58
N TYR A 22 -0.12 3.70 -5.15
CA TYR A 22 -0.52 3.56 -3.77
C TYR A 22 0.67 3.38 -2.81
N LEU A 23 1.47 2.32 -3.01
CA LEU A 23 2.58 2.01 -2.10
C LEU A 23 3.68 3.07 -2.14
N GLN A 24 3.97 3.64 -3.31
CA GLN A 24 4.95 4.71 -3.47
C GLN A 24 4.51 5.94 -2.67
N THR A 25 3.25 6.34 -2.80
CA THR A 25 2.73 7.49 -2.06
C THR A 25 2.67 7.20 -0.55
N LEU A 26 2.24 6.00 -0.16
CA LEU A 26 2.18 5.60 1.25
C LEU A 26 3.58 5.56 1.89
N LEU A 27 4.60 5.14 1.14
CA LEU A 27 5.99 5.15 1.58
C LEU A 27 6.45 6.58 1.89
N LEU A 28 6.16 7.52 1.00
CA LEU A 28 6.51 8.93 1.21
C LEU A 28 5.77 9.53 2.40
N LEU A 29 4.47 9.24 2.56
CA LEU A 29 3.68 9.76 3.69
C LEU A 29 4.14 9.17 5.03
N SER A 30 4.43 7.86 5.07
CA SER A 30 4.94 7.21 6.28
C SER A 30 6.35 7.68 6.64
N ALA A 31 7.23 7.88 5.64
CA ALA A 31 8.56 8.44 5.86
C ALA A 31 8.48 9.88 6.39
N PHE A 32 7.64 10.72 5.78
CA PHE A 32 7.42 12.09 6.22
C PHE A 32 6.94 12.16 7.67
N ARG A 33 5.98 11.31 8.04
CA ARG A 33 5.49 11.22 9.42
C ARG A 33 6.54 10.74 10.41
N CYS A 34 7.33 9.75 10.03
CA CYS A 34 8.42 9.25 10.86
C CYS A 34 9.44 10.34 11.24
N LEU A 35 9.60 11.36 10.39
CA LEU A 35 10.53 12.49 10.63
C LEU A 35 9.94 13.60 11.51
N ILE A 36 8.62 13.70 11.59
CA ILE A 36 7.92 14.87 12.16
C ILE A 36 7.20 14.53 13.46
N ASP A 37 6.70 13.31 13.60
CA ASP A 37 5.89 12.90 14.74
C ASP A 37 6.74 12.64 16.01
N SER A 38 6.08 12.73 17.16
CA SER A 38 6.69 12.42 18.45
C SER A 38 7.01 10.92 18.59
N ARG A 39 7.92 10.54 19.51
CA ARG A 39 8.47 9.17 19.59
C ARG A 39 7.42 8.05 19.63
N SER A 40 6.27 8.23 20.28
CA SER A 40 5.24 7.18 20.37
C SER A 40 4.47 6.97 19.07
N GLU A 41 4.30 8.02 18.26
CA GLU A 41 3.57 7.97 17.00
C GLU A 41 4.49 7.71 15.82
N ALA A 42 5.76 8.12 15.93
CA ALA A 42 6.82 7.71 15.02
C ALA A 42 6.92 6.18 14.91
N GLN A 43 6.58 5.42 15.97
CA GLN A 43 6.52 3.96 15.90
C GLN A 43 5.43 3.44 14.96
N LEU A 44 4.25 4.08 14.94
CA LEU A 44 3.17 3.71 14.03
C LEU A 44 3.52 4.10 12.59
N ALA A 45 4.10 5.28 12.39
CA ALA A 45 4.61 5.71 11.10
C ALA A 45 5.70 4.77 10.58
N LEU A 46 6.62 4.35 11.44
CA LEU A 46 7.68 3.40 11.12
C LEU A 46 7.11 2.01 10.77
N ALA A 47 6.11 1.53 11.51
CA ALA A 47 5.45 0.26 11.20
C ALA A 47 4.81 0.30 9.79
N SER A 48 4.12 1.38 9.46
CA SER A 48 3.57 1.58 8.10
C SER A 48 4.67 1.65 7.04
N LEU A 49 5.76 2.37 7.33
CA LEU A 49 6.91 2.51 6.44
C LEU A 49 7.52 1.14 6.12
N LEU A 50 7.75 0.31 7.14
CA LEU A 50 8.31 -1.03 7.00
C LEU A 50 7.38 -1.96 6.20
N LEU A 51 6.09 -1.97 6.51
CA LEU A 51 5.11 -2.78 5.75
C LEU A 51 5.02 -2.35 4.29
N THR A 52 5.09 -1.05 4.02
CA THR A 52 5.09 -0.52 2.66
C THR A 52 6.38 -0.89 1.93
N ALA A 53 7.53 -0.79 2.59
CA ALA A 53 8.82 -1.21 2.04
C ALA A 53 8.85 -2.72 1.73
N MET A 54 8.31 -3.55 2.63
CA MET A 54 8.14 -4.99 2.39
C MET A 54 7.25 -5.25 1.18
N GLY A 55 6.16 -4.49 1.02
CA GLY A 55 5.28 -4.61 -0.14
C GLY A 55 5.97 -4.23 -1.45
N LEU A 56 6.72 -3.12 -1.47
CA LEU A 56 7.52 -2.73 -2.64
C LEU A 56 8.61 -3.75 -2.95
N PHE A 57 9.27 -4.31 -1.93
CA PHE A 57 10.25 -5.37 -2.11
C PHE A 57 9.62 -6.65 -2.70
N ALA A 58 8.43 -7.02 -2.25
CA ALA A 58 7.69 -8.16 -2.80
C ALA A 58 7.30 -7.96 -4.27
N LEU A 59 6.93 -6.72 -4.66
CA LEU A 59 6.54 -6.39 -6.03
C LEU A 59 7.71 -6.20 -7.00
N PHE A 60 8.80 -5.58 -6.54
CA PHE A 60 9.91 -5.15 -7.42
C PHE A 60 11.25 -5.74 -7.00
N GLY A 61 11.52 -5.80 -5.69
CA GLY A 61 12.81 -6.22 -5.13
C GLY A 61 13.19 -7.65 -5.51
N LEU A 62 12.27 -8.61 -5.40
CA LEU A 62 12.60 -10.01 -5.74
C LEU A 62 13.05 -10.20 -7.19
N GLY A 63 12.42 -9.49 -8.14
CA GLY A 63 12.83 -9.55 -9.54
C GLY A 63 14.20 -8.90 -9.76
N PHE A 64 14.48 -7.80 -9.07
CA PHE A 64 15.77 -7.11 -9.12
C PHE A 64 16.92 -7.98 -8.60
N PHE A 65 16.70 -8.77 -7.54
CA PHE A 65 17.70 -9.68 -6.98
C PHE A 65 17.69 -11.08 -7.62
N GLU A 66 16.94 -11.28 -8.70
CA GLU A 66 16.83 -12.58 -9.40
C GLU A 66 16.33 -13.74 -8.50
N ILE A 67 15.52 -13.43 -7.49
CA ILE A 67 14.96 -14.41 -6.55
C ILE A 67 13.62 -14.91 -7.10
N TYR A 68 13.66 -15.99 -7.86
CA TYR A 68 12.49 -16.55 -8.54
C TYR A 68 11.84 -17.74 -7.83
N SER A 69 12.48 -18.32 -6.81
CA SER A 69 12.01 -19.53 -6.11
C SER A 69 12.30 -19.48 -4.60
N GLY A 70 11.84 -20.50 -3.88
CA GLY A 70 12.06 -20.63 -2.44
C GLY A 70 10.99 -19.97 -1.54
N PRO A 71 11.15 -20.08 -0.21
CA PRO A 71 10.13 -19.67 0.76
C PRO A 71 9.87 -18.15 0.73
N LEU A 72 10.91 -17.35 0.49
CA LEU A 72 10.78 -15.88 0.40
C LEU A 72 9.90 -15.46 -0.79
N ARG A 73 10.05 -16.15 -1.93
CA ARG A 73 9.22 -15.92 -3.11
C ARG A 73 7.77 -16.31 -2.85
N GLN A 74 7.55 -17.48 -2.24
CA GLN A 74 6.20 -17.96 -1.89
C GLN A 74 5.50 -16.99 -0.94
N PHE A 75 6.19 -16.55 0.11
CA PHE A 75 5.67 -15.54 1.04
C PHE A 75 5.31 -14.24 0.33
N SER A 76 6.19 -13.74 -0.54
CA SER A 76 5.95 -12.50 -1.27
C SER A 76 4.78 -12.60 -2.25
N LEU A 77 4.60 -13.76 -2.89
CA LEU A 77 3.44 -14.03 -3.75
C LEU A 77 2.15 -14.09 -2.93
N TRP A 78 2.16 -14.78 -1.79
CA TRP A 78 1.01 -14.83 -0.88
C TRP A 78 0.65 -13.43 -0.39
N TRP A 79 1.63 -12.66 0.09
CA TRP A 79 1.46 -11.29 0.59
C TRP A 79 0.91 -10.35 -0.49
N SER A 80 1.45 -10.42 -1.71
CA SER A 80 1.03 -9.56 -2.82
C SER A 80 -0.35 -9.93 -3.40
N ARG A 81 -0.83 -11.15 -3.15
CA ARG A 81 -2.14 -11.66 -3.61
C ARG A 81 -3.20 -11.66 -2.51
N PHE A 82 -2.82 -11.39 -1.27
CA PHE A 82 -3.73 -11.39 -0.13
C PHE A 82 -4.88 -10.39 -0.35
N ALA A 83 -6.12 -10.87 -0.15
CA ALA A 83 -7.36 -10.13 -0.41
C ALA A 83 -7.36 -9.44 -1.80
N ASP A 84 -7.19 -10.26 -2.86
CA ASP A 84 -7.09 -9.82 -4.28
C ASP A 84 -5.95 -8.82 -4.56
N GLY A 85 -4.99 -8.76 -3.62
CA GLY A 85 -3.87 -7.83 -3.62
C GLY A 85 -4.17 -6.45 -3.02
N ALA A 86 -5.34 -6.25 -2.41
CA ALA A 86 -5.62 -5.08 -1.57
C ALA A 86 -5.10 -5.26 -0.13
N GLY A 87 -5.02 -6.49 0.36
CA GLY A 87 -4.78 -6.78 1.78
C GLY A 87 -3.43 -6.26 2.28
N MET A 88 -2.37 -6.38 1.48
CA MET A 88 -1.06 -5.79 1.79
C MET A 88 -1.12 -4.26 1.99
N MET A 89 -1.88 -3.57 1.13
CA MET A 89 -2.02 -2.11 1.17
C MET A 89 -2.84 -1.68 2.37
N LEU A 90 -3.93 -2.38 2.65
CA LEU A 90 -4.74 -2.16 3.84
C LEU A 90 -3.91 -2.38 5.10
N ALA A 91 -3.15 -3.47 5.18
CA ALA A 91 -2.26 -3.76 6.31
C ALA A 91 -1.20 -2.67 6.50
N ALA A 92 -0.57 -2.20 5.43
CA ALA A 92 0.40 -1.12 5.49
C ALA A 92 -0.23 0.24 5.88
N SER A 93 -1.51 0.44 5.58
CA SER A 93 -2.23 1.70 5.86
C SER A 93 -2.78 1.77 7.29
N LEU A 94 -3.03 0.62 7.93
CA LEU A 94 -3.59 0.55 9.29
C LEU A 94 -2.78 1.35 10.32
N PRO A 95 -1.44 1.22 10.43
CA PRO A 95 -0.69 1.99 11.42
C PRO A 95 -0.77 3.50 11.19
N LEU A 96 -0.76 3.96 9.93
CA LEU A 96 -0.92 5.37 9.57
C LEU A 96 -2.33 5.88 9.89
N ALA A 97 -3.37 5.07 9.66
CA ALA A 97 -4.74 5.41 10.05
C ALA A 97 -4.89 5.51 11.58
N LEU A 98 -4.25 4.62 12.33
CA LEU A 98 -4.26 4.68 13.80
C LEU A 98 -3.52 5.91 14.34
N SER A 99 -2.42 6.30 13.70
CA SER A 99 -1.69 7.55 14.01
C SER A 99 -2.57 8.78 13.72
N ALA A 100 -3.35 8.78 12.63
CA ALA A 100 -4.25 9.87 12.25
C ALA A 100 -5.30 10.21 13.31
N ILE A 101 -5.79 9.20 14.05
CA ILE A 101 -6.81 9.39 15.10
C ILE A 101 -6.23 10.12 16.32
N ARG A 102 -4.92 10.00 16.56
CA ARG A 102 -4.27 10.44 17.80
C ARG A 102 -3.70 11.87 17.73
N LEU A 103 -3.43 12.45 16.56
CA LEU A 103 -2.55 13.63 16.46
C LEU A 103 -3.09 14.86 15.69
N HIS A 104 -2.96 16.00 16.38
CA HIS A 104 -2.69 17.40 16.01
C HIS A 104 -2.99 17.95 14.60
N ARG A 105 -3.62 19.14 14.61
CA ARG A 105 -4.00 19.98 13.45
C ARG A 105 -2.88 20.32 12.45
N ARG A 106 -1.59 20.17 12.81
CA ARG A 106 -0.46 20.81 12.09
C ARG A 106 -0.12 20.16 10.74
N TYR A 107 -0.55 18.92 10.47
CA TYR A 107 -0.29 18.25 9.19
C TYR A 107 -1.48 17.43 8.68
N ARG A 108 -2.71 17.92 8.88
CA ARG A 108 -3.95 17.26 8.43
C ARG A 108 -4.01 16.97 6.93
N TRP A 109 -3.20 17.65 6.12
CA TRP A 109 -3.13 17.36 4.69
C TRP A 109 -2.52 15.97 4.41
N VAL A 110 -1.61 15.48 5.26
CA VAL A 110 -1.05 14.11 5.17
C VAL A 110 -2.15 13.09 5.42
N ASP A 111 -2.97 13.32 6.45
CA ASP A 111 -4.15 12.52 6.75
C ASP A 111 -5.17 12.56 5.63
N GLY A 112 -5.43 13.75 5.07
CA GLY A 112 -6.32 13.92 3.94
C GLY A 112 -5.84 13.14 2.72
N LEU A 113 -4.54 13.21 2.39
CA LEU A 113 -3.99 12.47 1.27
C LEU A 113 -4.05 10.96 1.50
N HIS A 114 -3.71 10.50 2.71
CA HIS A 114 -3.82 9.09 3.07
C HIS A 114 -5.27 8.60 3.00
N ALA A 115 -6.23 9.38 3.48
CA ALA A 115 -7.65 9.05 3.41
C ALA A 115 -8.14 8.97 1.95
N VAL A 116 -7.74 9.91 1.09
CA VAL A 116 -8.06 9.89 -0.34
C VAL A 116 -7.50 8.63 -1.00
N LEU A 117 -6.23 8.27 -0.72
CA LEU A 117 -5.63 7.04 -1.22
C LEU A 117 -6.44 5.82 -0.79
N LEU A 118 -6.77 5.71 0.51
CA LEU A 118 -7.51 4.59 1.07
C LEU A 118 -8.93 4.49 0.46
N ILE A 119 -9.62 5.61 0.28
CA ILE A 119 -10.95 5.65 -0.35
C ILE A 119 -10.87 5.17 -1.79
N ILE A 120 -9.89 5.63 -2.58
CA ILE A 120 -9.71 5.19 -3.97
C ILE A 120 -9.40 3.69 -4.00
N LEU A 121 -8.54 3.21 -3.09
CA LEU A 121 -8.21 1.78 -2.99
C LEU A 121 -9.46 0.94 -2.72
N ILE A 122 -10.26 1.32 -1.72
CA ILE A 122 -11.47 0.59 -1.33
C ILE A 122 -12.51 0.65 -2.44
N ALA A 123 -12.71 1.81 -3.07
CA ALA A 123 -13.67 1.96 -4.18
C ALA A 123 -13.29 1.07 -5.37
N LEU A 124 -12.02 1.11 -5.79
CA LEU A 124 -11.53 0.26 -6.88
C LEU A 124 -11.59 -1.23 -6.51
N TRP A 125 -11.28 -1.58 -5.26
CA TRP A 125 -11.35 -2.96 -4.80
C TRP A 125 -12.79 -3.48 -4.78
N ALA A 126 -13.75 -2.70 -4.28
CA ALA A 126 -15.16 -3.05 -4.26
C ALA A 126 -15.77 -3.20 -5.67
N MET A 127 -15.21 -2.54 -6.68
CA MET A 127 -15.64 -2.69 -8.08
C MET A 127 -15.15 -3.99 -8.74
N ILE A 128 -14.14 -4.64 -8.18
CA ILE A 128 -13.52 -5.85 -8.75
C ILE A 128 -13.78 -7.12 -7.94
N MET A 129 -14.35 -6.99 -6.73
CA MET A 129 -14.87 -8.10 -5.92
C MET A 129 -16.25 -8.52 -6.40
#